data_AF-A0A8C6P3R7-F1
#
_entry.id   AF-A0A8C6P3R7-F1
#
_cell.length_a   1.000
_cell.length_b   1.000
_cell.length_c   1.000
_cell.angle_alpha   90.00
_cell.angle_beta   90.00
_cell.angle_gamma   90.00
#
_symmetry.space_group_name_H-M   'P 1'
#
loop_
_entity.id
_entity.type
_entity.pdbx_description
1 polymer ?
#
loop_
_entity_poly.entity_id
_entity_poly.type
_entity_poly.pdbx_seq_one_letter_code
_entity_poly.pdbx_strand_id
1 'polypeptide(L)'
;MFSGSFKVRSVLVQFVLPHSRGSSHGQTWVIRKAYKQDFYIHMMEESYKLWTQLEEEAGVKLYRQTGLLVMGPETSDDYQLIKTNLQNNNIPTVILNRDNFNQHIPGVNLSEGHGAVVEVTAGLLYADRALRTVQGQFLKLGGTIRDNEEVTGITPGPLVTVTTPAGVYRAKSVVITAGPWTNAVLARTGLQLPLQVVKINVCYWKEKVPGTYDVKKHFPCFILTECEETKEHIYGLPANEYPGLVKICYHMGSPTDPDQRDRQTDRSDIDILQRYVARCFPGLIPVPAVVESCMYTLTPDCHFVLDYHPSHNNIVIGAGFSGHGFKFGPIIGKLLSELSLGEVPSYDLSPFTIGRFQATSKSSL
;
A
#
# COMPACT_ATOMS: atom_id res chain seq x y z
N MET A 1 -8.48 -12.14 -15.13
CA MET A 1 -7.12 -12.30 -14.55
C MET A 1 -6.58 -13.74 -14.48
N PHE A 2 -7.37 -14.81 -14.69
CA PHE A 2 -6.97 -16.16 -14.23
C PHE A 2 -6.89 -17.30 -15.28
N SER A 3 -6.77 -17.00 -16.57
CA SER A 3 -6.78 -18.00 -17.66
C SER A 3 -5.46 -18.77 -17.89
N GLY A 4 -4.46 -18.62 -17.03
CA GLY A 4 -3.22 -19.40 -17.09
C GLY A 4 -3.37 -20.83 -16.56
N SER A 5 -2.75 -21.80 -17.24
CA SER A 5 -2.81 -23.25 -17.02
C SER A 5 -2.04 -23.75 -15.77
N PHE A 6 -2.39 -23.22 -14.60
CA PHE A 6 -1.91 -23.77 -13.33
C PHE A 6 -2.71 -25.02 -12.96
N LYS A 7 -2.04 -26.17 -12.76
CA LYS A 7 -2.68 -27.43 -12.36
C LYS A 7 -3.14 -27.47 -10.90
N VAL A 8 -2.47 -26.75 -9.99
CA VAL A 8 -2.82 -26.61 -8.56
C VAL A 8 -2.33 -25.25 -8.08
N ARG A 9 -3.17 -24.46 -7.40
CA ARG A 9 -2.80 -23.18 -6.77
C ARG A 9 -3.12 -23.26 -5.28
N SER A 10 -2.10 -23.21 -4.41
CA SER A 10 -2.28 -23.17 -2.96
C SER A 10 -1.64 -21.90 -2.39
N VAL A 11 -2.35 -21.21 -1.49
CA VAL A 11 -1.84 -20.08 -0.72
C VAL A 11 -1.74 -20.53 0.74
N LEU A 12 -0.55 -20.38 1.33
CA LEU A 12 -0.30 -20.69 2.73
C LEU A 12 -0.24 -19.37 3.51
N VAL A 13 -1.01 -19.26 4.59
CA VAL A 13 -1.12 -18.05 5.42
C VAL A 13 -0.85 -18.44 6.86
N GLN A 14 0.13 -17.80 7.50
CA GLN A 14 0.54 -18.10 8.87
C GLN A 14 -0.57 -17.91 9.92
N PHE A 15 -1.50 -16.99 9.69
CA PHE A 15 -2.57 -16.66 10.64
C PHE A 15 -3.94 -17.12 10.11
N VAL A 16 -4.88 -17.37 11.02
CA VAL A 16 -6.30 -17.64 10.70
C VAL A 16 -6.92 -16.44 9.97
N LEU A 17 -7.68 -16.67 8.91
CA LEU A 17 -8.35 -15.62 8.15
C LEU A 17 -9.79 -15.36 8.67
N PRO A 18 -10.27 -14.10 8.66
CA PRO A 18 -9.51 -12.88 8.44
C PRO A 18 -8.67 -12.49 9.66
N HIS A 19 -7.54 -11.79 9.45
CA HIS A 19 -6.69 -11.31 10.54
C HIS A 19 -6.27 -9.84 10.38
N SER A 20 -5.90 -9.21 11.50
CA SER A 20 -5.28 -7.87 11.55
C SER A 20 -3.77 -7.89 11.81
N ARG A 21 -3.12 -9.05 11.67
CA ARG A 21 -1.68 -9.22 11.94
C ARG A 21 -0.77 -8.64 10.83
N GLY A 22 -1.23 -8.63 9.57
CA GLY A 22 -0.45 -8.18 8.42
C GLY A 22 -0.61 -6.70 8.07
N SER A 23 -0.43 -6.38 6.78
CA SER A 23 -0.47 -5.01 6.24
C SER A 23 -1.65 -4.75 5.30
N SER A 24 -2.54 -5.74 5.10
CA SER A 24 -3.67 -5.68 4.16
C SER A 24 -5.03 -5.48 4.86
N HIS A 25 -5.03 -5.37 6.19
CA HIS A 25 -6.25 -5.11 6.97
C HIS A 25 -6.64 -3.62 6.94
N GLY A 26 -7.69 -3.29 7.70
CA GLY A 26 -8.33 -1.98 7.67
C GLY A 26 -9.40 -1.92 6.59
N GLN A 27 -10.31 -0.95 6.70
CA GLN A 27 -11.47 -0.92 5.82
C GLN A 27 -11.17 -0.20 4.51
N THR A 28 -10.35 0.86 4.52
CA THR A 28 -10.07 1.64 3.30
C THR A 28 -8.62 2.07 3.12
N TRP A 29 -8.22 2.17 1.84
CA TRP A 29 -6.91 2.60 1.38
C TRP A 29 -7.04 3.60 0.23
N VAL A 30 -6.10 4.54 0.11
CA VAL A 30 -6.04 5.46 -1.03
C VAL A 30 -5.64 4.70 -2.30
N ILE A 31 -6.33 4.95 -3.40
CA ILE A 31 -5.92 4.60 -4.78
C ILE A 31 -5.71 5.90 -5.57
N ARG A 32 -4.57 6.00 -6.26
CA ARG A 32 -4.10 7.24 -6.91
C ARG A 32 -3.11 6.97 -8.02
N LYS A 33 -2.97 7.93 -8.94
CA LYS A 33 -1.92 8.03 -9.95
C LYS A 33 -0.89 9.12 -9.63
N ALA A 34 -1.13 9.97 -8.65
CA ALA A 34 -0.24 11.08 -8.26
C ALA A 34 1.09 10.58 -7.65
N TYR A 35 2.07 10.24 -8.48
CA TYR A 35 3.38 9.70 -8.08
C TYR A 35 4.56 10.55 -8.59
N LYS A 36 5.66 10.57 -7.83
CA LYS A 36 6.95 11.17 -8.24
C LYS A 36 7.63 10.40 -9.36
N GLN A 37 7.39 9.08 -9.44
CA GLN A 37 7.97 8.22 -10.46
C GLN A 37 6.91 7.85 -11.49
N ASP A 38 7.23 8.14 -12.74
CA ASP A 38 6.37 7.98 -13.90
C ASP A 38 5.90 6.52 -14.10
N PHE A 39 6.79 5.56 -13.87
CA PHE A 39 6.47 4.14 -14.01
C PHE A 39 5.34 3.67 -13.07
N TYR A 40 5.17 4.29 -11.88
CA TYR A 40 4.03 3.97 -11.02
C TYR A 40 2.71 4.48 -11.58
N ILE A 41 2.72 5.60 -12.32
CA ILE A 41 1.53 6.14 -12.98
C ILE A 41 1.05 5.14 -14.03
N HIS A 42 1.96 4.69 -14.90
CA HIS A 42 1.68 3.69 -15.93
C HIS A 42 1.19 2.35 -15.36
N MET A 43 1.80 1.87 -14.27
CA MET A 43 1.32 0.67 -13.56
C MET A 43 -0.08 0.89 -12.97
N MET A 44 -0.37 2.07 -12.45
CA MET A 44 -1.67 2.38 -11.89
C MET A 44 -2.76 2.40 -12.95
N GLU A 45 -2.50 2.89 -14.16
CA GLU A 45 -3.49 2.87 -15.25
C GLU A 45 -4.05 1.47 -15.49
N GLU A 46 -3.18 0.47 -15.54
CA GLU A 46 -3.59 -0.92 -15.68
C GLU A 46 -4.19 -1.47 -14.39
N SER A 47 -3.65 -1.11 -13.22
CA SER A 47 -4.25 -1.49 -11.94
C SER A 47 -5.70 -1.05 -11.81
N TYR A 48 -6.05 0.18 -12.25
CA TYR A 48 -7.45 0.65 -12.30
C TYR A 48 -8.32 -0.23 -13.19
N LYS A 49 -7.85 -0.61 -14.39
CA LYS A 49 -8.60 -1.52 -15.28
C LYS A 49 -8.82 -2.89 -14.62
N LEU A 50 -7.80 -3.43 -13.97
CA LEU A 50 -7.88 -4.73 -13.30
C LEU A 50 -8.80 -4.69 -12.07
N TRP A 51 -8.83 -3.58 -11.32
CA TRP A 51 -9.80 -3.37 -10.26
C TRP A 51 -11.23 -3.33 -10.80
N THR A 52 -11.47 -2.57 -11.87
CA THR A 52 -12.78 -2.51 -12.55
C THR A 52 -13.22 -3.88 -13.03
N GLN A 53 -12.33 -4.63 -13.69
CA GLN A 53 -12.60 -6.00 -14.12
C GLN A 53 -12.99 -6.89 -12.93
N LEU A 54 -12.30 -6.79 -11.80
CA LEU A 54 -12.63 -7.56 -10.61
C LEU A 54 -14.01 -7.17 -10.03
N GLU A 55 -14.38 -5.88 -10.06
CA GLU A 55 -15.72 -5.45 -9.65
C GLU A 55 -16.81 -6.10 -10.52
N GLU A 56 -16.59 -6.13 -11.84
CA GLU A 56 -17.52 -6.70 -12.83
C GLU A 56 -17.64 -8.22 -12.67
N GLU A 57 -16.51 -8.94 -12.60
CA GLU A 57 -16.46 -10.39 -12.43
C GLU A 57 -17.05 -10.86 -11.09
N ALA A 58 -16.94 -10.04 -10.04
CA ALA A 58 -17.45 -10.36 -8.72
C ALA A 58 -18.86 -9.81 -8.44
N GLY A 59 -19.34 -8.84 -9.22
CA GLY A 59 -20.58 -8.12 -8.93
C GLY A 59 -20.49 -7.30 -7.64
N VAL A 60 -19.31 -6.77 -7.30
CA VAL A 60 -19.05 -6.07 -6.03
C VAL A 60 -18.33 -4.75 -6.28
N LYS A 61 -18.82 -3.66 -5.69
CA LYS A 61 -18.09 -2.37 -5.70
C LYS A 61 -16.96 -2.35 -4.68
N LEU A 62 -15.74 -2.13 -5.16
CA LEU A 62 -14.47 -2.08 -4.44
C LEU A 62 -13.85 -0.68 -4.46
N TYR A 63 -14.14 0.12 -5.46
CA TYR A 63 -13.59 1.46 -5.65
C TYR A 63 -14.67 2.53 -5.48
N ARG A 64 -14.29 3.65 -4.86
CA ARG A 64 -15.09 4.87 -4.83
C ARG A 64 -14.22 6.05 -5.20
N GLN A 65 -14.60 6.72 -6.29
CA GLN A 65 -13.98 7.95 -6.73
C GLN A 65 -14.33 9.09 -5.77
N THR A 66 -13.34 9.57 -5.05
CA THR A 66 -13.46 10.74 -4.15
C THR A 66 -12.58 11.89 -4.63
N GLY A 67 -11.70 11.65 -5.61
CA GLY A 67 -10.54 12.48 -5.87
C GLY A 67 -9.46 12.30 -4.79
N LEU A 68 -8.27 12.81 -5.09
CA LEU A 68 -7.16 12.95 -4.16
C LEU A 68 -6.64 14.39 -4.21
N LEU A 69 -6.76 15.08 -3.09
CA LEU A 69 -6.11 16.37 -2.86
C LEU A 69 -4.65 16.16 -2.48
N VAL A 70 -3.72 16.55 -3.33
CA VAL A 70 -2.29 16.58 -3.05
C VAL A 70 -1.91 18.00 -2.66
N MET A 71 -1.30 18.17 -1.49
CA MET A 71 -0.84 19.44 -0.95
C MET A 71 0.65 19.38 -0.62
N GLY A 72 1.33 20.51 -0.66
CA GLY A 72 2.72 20.64 -0.26
C GLY A 72 3.27 22.04 -0.54
N PRO A 73 4.44 22.41 0.00
CA PRO A 73 5.08 23.68 -0.33
C PRO A 73 5.33 23.78 -1.84
N GLU A 74 5.04 24.94 -2.44
CA GLU A 74 5.36 25.16 -3.86
C GLU A 74 6.88 25.10 -4.13
N THR A 75 7.72 25.23 -3.10
CA THR A 75 9.18 25.08 -3.20
C THR A 75 9.66 23.63 -3.04
N SER A 76 8.77 22.68 -2.74
CA SER A 76 9.16 21.27 -2.54
C SER A 76 9.28 20.54 -3.87
N ASP A 77 10.45 19.93 -4.11
CA ASP A 77 10.70 19.08 -5.28
C ASP A 77 9.68 17.93 -5.36
N ASP A 78 9.29 17.38 -4.21
CA ASP A 78 8.33 16.28 -4.14
C ASP A 78 6.96 16.69 -4.71
N TYR A 79 6.42 17.78 -4.18
CA TYR A 79 5.15 18.32 -4.63
C TYR A 79 5.19 18.72 -6.11
N GLN A 80 6.26 19.40 -6.55
CA GLN A 80 6.39 19.81 -7.95
C GLN A 80 6.51 18.62 -8.91
N LEU A 81 7.25 17.57 -8.53
CA LEU A 81 7.38 16.37 -9.35
C LEU A 81 6.04 15.63 -9.48
N ILE A 82 5.29 15.47 -8.38
CA ILE A 82 3.95 14.86 -8.44
C ILE A 82 3.02 15.67 -9.36
N LYS A 83 2.97 16.99 -9.17
CA LYS A 83 2.15 17.90 -9.98
C LYS A 83 2.51 17.85 -11.46
N THR A 84 3.81 17.92 -11.77
CA THR A 84 4.33 17.88 -13.15
C THR A 84 4.05 16.53 -13.80
N ASN A 85 4.25 15.42 -13.11
CA ASN A 85 3.99 14.10 -13.67
C ASN A 85 2.50 13.86 -13.95
N LEU A 86 1.60 14.34 -13.09
CA LEU A 86 0.16 14.29 -13.36
C LEU A 86 -0.18 15.02 -14.67
N GLN A 87 0.43 16.19 -14.92
CA GLN A 87 0.24 16.95 -16.14
C GLN A 87 0.85 16.25 -17.36
N ASN A 88 2.09 15.78 -17.27
CA ASN A 88 2.80 15.09 -18.36
C ASN A 88 2.08 13.82 -18.82
N ASN A 89 1.43 13.11 -17.88
CA ASN A 89 0.65 11.91 -18.16
C ASN A 89 -0.83 12.20 -18.51
N ASN A 90 -1.20 13.48 -18.68
CA ASN A 90 -2.57 13.90 -18.99
C ASN A 90 -3.61 13.35 -17.98
N ILE A 91 -3.23 13.22 -16.71
CA ILE A 91 -4.14 12.79 -15.67
C ILE A 91 -5.12 13.94 -15.38
N PRO A 92 -6.45 13.69 -15.38
CA PRO A 92 -7.43 14.73 -15.08
C PRO A 92 -7.18 15.36 -13.70
N THR A 93 -6.86 16.65 -13.70
CA THR A 93 -6.48 17.39 -12.50
C THR A 93 -7.19 18.73 -12.39
N VAL A 94 -7.35 19.21 -11.16
CA VAL A 94 -7.78 20.57 -10.84
C VAL A 94 -6.72 21.23 -9.97
N ILE A 95 -6.10 22.30 -10.43
CA ILE A 95 -5.11 23.06 -9.66
C ILE A 95 -5.86 24.10 -8.83
N LEU A 96 -5.58 24.11 -7.53
CA LEU A 96 -6.18 25.03 -6.57
C LEU A 96 -5.11 25.99 -6.06
N ASN A 97 -5.49 27.25 -5.90
CA ASN A 97 -4.67 28.29 -5.29
C ASN A 97 -5.36 28.81 -4.02
N ARG A 98 -4.70 29.69 -3.28
CA ARG A 98 -5.23 30.23 -2.01
C ARG A 98 -6.62 30.86 -2.16
N ASP A 99 -6.88 31.50 -3.30
CA ASP A 99 -8.11 32.27 -3.53
C ASP A 99 -9.33 31.36 -3.76
N ASN A 100 -9.13 30.19 -4.38
CA ASN A 100 -10.21 29.26 -4.69
C ASN A 100 -10.24 27.99 -3.82
N PHE A 101 -9.20 27.73 -3.02
CA PHE A 101 -9.08 26.51 -2.22
C PHE A 101 -10.26 26.31 -1.26
N ASN A 102 -10.59 27.33 -0.46
CA ASN A 102 -11.66 27.22 0.56
C ASN A 102 -13.06 27.01 -0.06
N GLN A 103 -13.26 27.43 -1.31
CA GLN A 103 -14.51 27.19 -2.04
C GLN A 103 -14.63 25.73 -2.48
N HIS A 104 -13.51 25.09 -2.82
CA HIS A 104 -13.48 23.70 -3.30
C HIS A 104 -13.32 22.69 -2.16
N ILE A 105 -12.50 23.00 -1.17
CA ILE A 105 -12.16 22.15 -0.03
C ILE A 105 -12.51 22.89 1.27
N PRO A 106 -13.81 23.06 1.58
CA PRO A 106 -14.23 23.75 2.78
C PRO A 106 -13.78 23.00 4.04
N GLY A 107 -13.43 23.75 5.09
CA GLY A 107 -13.07 23.18 6.39
C GLY A 107 -11.63 22.66 6.50
N VAL A 108 -10.78 22.92 5.50
CA VAL A 108 -9.34 22.65 5.53
C VAL A 108 -8.58 23.96 5.38
N ASN A 109 -7.58 24.20 6.22
CA ASN A 109 -6.70 25.35 6.08
C ASN A 109 -5.45 24.94 5.27
N LEU A 110 -5.31 25.52 4.07
CA LEU A 110 -4.07 25.40 3.30
C LEU A 110 -2.99 26.30 3.92
N SER A 111 -1.84 25.72 4.26
CA SER A 111 -0.71 26.45 4.85
C SER A 111 -0.18 27.51 3.88
N GLU A 112 0.40 28.59 4.41
CA GLU A 112 1.04 29.61 3.58
C GLU A 112 2.22 29.03 2.78
N GLY A 113 2.34 29.45 1.51
CA GLY A 113 3.35 28.93 0.59
C GLY A 113 3.06 27.52 0.05
N HIS A 114 1.98 26.87 0.46
CA HIS A 114 1.57 25.58 -0.08
C HIS A 114 0.69 25.72 -1.32
N GLY A 115 0.88 24.79 -2.25
CA GLY A 115 0.02 24.55 -3.40
C GLY A 115 -0.94 23.40 -3.15
N ALA A 116 -1.94 23.29 -4.02
CA ALA A 116 -2.86 22.17 -4.04
C ALA A 116 -3.18 21.72 -5.49
N VAL A 117 -3.19 20.41 -5.72
CA VAL A 117 -3.69 19.80 -6.95
C VAL A 117 -4.58 18.62 -6.61
N VAL A 118 -5.75 18.55 -7.25
CA VAL A 118 -6.69 17.44 -7.11
C VAL A 118 -6.51 16.49 -8.29
N GLU A 119 -6.12 15.24 -8.03
CA GLU A 119 -6.26 14.15 -8.99
C GLU A 119 -7.72 13.67 -8.99
N VAL A 120 -8.45 13.93 -10.08
CA VAL A 120 -9.91 13.68 -10.13
C VAL A 120 -10.24 12.19 -10.13
N THR A 121 -9.40 11.37 -10.76
CA THR A 121 -9.61 9.92 -10.92
C THR A 121 -9.25 9.10 -9.69
N ALA A 122 -8.69 9.71 -8.66
CA ALA A 122 -8.30 9.01 -7.44
C ALA A 122 -9.48 8.76 -6.51
N GLY A 123 -9.22 7.96 -5.47
CA GLY A 123 -10.11 7.92 -4.32
C GLY A 123 -9.76 6.83 -3.33
N LEU A 124 -10.77 6.10 -2.89
CA LEU A 124 -10.62 5.04 -1.91
C LEU A 124 -10.97 3.65 -2.47
N LEU A 125 -10.23 2.65 -2.00
CA LEU A 125 -10.54 1.23 -2.15
C LEU A 125 -11.06 0.69 -0.82
N TYR A 126 -12.13 -0.10 -0.86
CA TYR A 126 -12.61 -0.88 0.29
C TYR A 126 -11.75 -2.15 0.42
N ALA A 127 -10.70 -2.09 1.25
CA ALA A 127 -9.64 -3.11 1.27
C ALA A 127 -10.09 -4.46 1.85
N ASP A 128 -10.86 -4.43 2.93
CA ASP A 128 -11.44 -5.64 3.53
C ASP A 128 -12.38 -6.37 2.54
N ARG A 129 -13.12 -5.60 1.74
CA ARG A 129 -13.99 -6.10 0.67
C ARG A 129 -13.17 -6.62 -0.50
N ALA A 130 -12.14 -5.87 -0.92
CA ALA A 130 -11.25 -6.27 -2.00
C ALA A 130 -10.53 -7.58 -1.68
N LEU A 131 -9.99 -7.73 -0.46
CA LEU A 131 -9.33 -8.94 -0.02
C LEU A 131 -10.28 -10.14 -0.03
N ARG A 132 -11.48 -9.99 0.53
CA ARG A 132 -12.53 -11.02 0.50
C ARG A 132 -12.94 -11.38 -0.92
N THR A 133 -13.07 -10.40 -1.81
CA THR A 133 -13.41 -10.62 -3.21
C THR A 133 -12.33 -11.40 -3.95
N VAL A 134 -11.05 -11.02 -3.81
CA VAL A 134 -9.92 -11.73 -4.43
C VAL A 134 -9.84 -13.18 -3.92
N GLN A 135 -9.95 -13.39 -2.61
CA GLN A 135 -9.96 -14.72 -2.01
C GLN A 135 -11.14 -15.56 -2.53
N GLY A 136 -12.34 -14.98 -2.59
CA GLY A 136 -13.53 -15.65 -3.11
C GLY A 136 -13.40 -16.04 -4.58
N GLN A 137 -12.86 -15.16 -5.43
CA GLN A 137 -12.60 -15.49 -6.83
C GLN A 137 -11.53 -16.58 -6.98
N PHE A 138 -10.46 -16.50 -6.19
CA PHE A 138 -9.41 -17.52 -6.19
C PHE A 138 -9.95 -18.92 -5.84
N LEU A 139 -10.79 -19.03 -4.81
CA LEU A 139 -11.46 -20.28 -4.42
C LEU A 139 -12.43 -20.78 -5.50
N LYS A 140 -13.25 -19.89 -6.08
CA LYS A 140 -14.17 -20.24 -7.19
C LYS A 140 -13.45 -20.83 -8.40
N LEU A 141 -12.19 -20.43 -8.62
CA LEU A 141 -11.35 -20.90 -9.71
C LEU A 141 -10.53 -22.16 -9.34
N GLY A 142 -10.86 -22.82 -8.23
CA GLY A 142 -10.22 -24.06 -7.78
C GLY A 142 -8.92 -23.86 -7.00
N GLY A 143 -8.59 -22.62 -6.62
CA GLY A 143 -7.51 -22.33 -5.69
C GLY A 143 -7.82 -22.85 -4.29
N THR A 144 -6.79 -23.17 -3.51
CA THR A 144 -6.91 -23.56 -2.09
C THR A 144 -6.18 -22.54 -1.21
N ILE A 145 -6.84 -22.08 -0.15
CA ILE A 145 -6.22 -21.23 0.87
C ILE A 145 -6.11 -22.06 2.15
N ARG A 146 -4.91 -22.14 2.73
CA ARG A 146 -4.64 -22.77 4.01
C ARG A 146 -4.16 -21.70 4.97
N ASP A 147 -5.01 -21.36 5.92
CA ASP A 147 -4.69 -20.43 7.00
C ASP A 147 -4.15 -21.19 8.22
N ASN A 148 -3.60 -20.45 9.18
CA ASN A 148 -2.87 -21.03 10.33
C ASN A 148 -1.73 -22.00 9.91
N GLU A 149 -1.11 -21.73 8.76
CA GLU A 149 -0.14 -22.59 8.12
C GLU A 149 1.18 -21.83 7.90
N GLU A 150 1.96 -21.73 8.97
CA GLU A 150 3.27 -21.06 8.92
C GLU A 150 4.27 -21.85 8.09
N VAL A 151 4.96 -21.17 7.17
CA VAL A 151 6.10 -21.74 6.44
C VAL A 151 7.34 -21.71 7.34
N THR A 152 7.81 -22.89 7.73
CA THR A 152 8.98 -23.05 8.61
C THR A 152 10.25 -23.44 7.85
N GLY A 153 10.13 -23.89 6.60
CA GLY A 153 11.28 -24.22 5.76
C GLY A 153 10.99 -24.13 4.26
N ILE A 154 12.00 -23.74 3.48
CA ILE A 154 11.98 -23.74 2.02
C ILE A 154 13.28 -24.40 1.55
N THR A 155 13.17 -25.49 0.81
CA THR A 155 14.32 -26.18 0.19
C THR A 155 14.23 -26.03 -1.32
N PRO A 156 15.14 -25.25 -1.93
CA PRO A 156 15.21 -25.11 -3.39
C PRO A 156 15.56 -26.42 -4.09
N GLY A 157 15.09 -26.57 -5.33
CA GLY A 157 15.32 -27.74 -6.18
C GLY A 157 14.47 -27.67 -7.45
N PRO A 158 14.52 -28.67 -8.35
CA PRO A 158 13.66 -28.71 -9.54
C PRO A 158 12.16 -28.61 -9.20
N LEU A 159 11.78 -29.18 -8.05
CA LEU A 159 10.57 -28.84 -7.34
C LEU A 159 10.96 -28.19 -6.02
N VAL A 160 10.46 -26.99 -5.76
CA VAL A 160 10.65 -26.31 -4.48
C VAL A 160 9.85 -27.07 -3.43
N THR A 161 10.50 -27.43 -2.32
CA THR A 161 9.85 -28.07 -1.18
C THR A 161 9.58 -27.03 -0.10
N VAL A 162 8.33 -26.89 0.32
CA VAL A 162 7.89 -25.97 1.38
C VAL A 162 7.42 -26.81 2.57
N THR A 163 7.97 -26.54 3.74
CA THR A 163 7.66 -27.26 4.98
C THR A 163 6.87 -26.37 5.92
N THR A 164 5.84 -26.94 6.53
CA THR A 164 4.98 -26.33 7.55
C THR A 164 4.78 -27.31 8.71
N PRO A 165 4.23 -26.88 9.86
CA PRO A 165 3.87 -27.81 10.93
C PRO A 165 2.83 -28.87 10.52
N ALA A 166 1.95 -28.57 9.54
CA ALA A 166 0.90 -29.49 9.10
C ALA A 166 1.32 -30.40 7.93
N GLY A 167 2.45 -30.13 7.26
CA GLY A 167 2.95 -31.01 6.22
C GLY A 167 4.01 -30.43 5.29
N VAL A 168 4.18 -31.11 4.15
CA VAL A 168 5.18 -30.77 3.13
C VAL A 168 4.49 -30.59 1.79
N TYR A 169 4.76 -29.45 1.14
CA TYR A 169 4.25 -29.09 -0.18
C TYR A 169 5.40 -29.10 -1.18
N ARG A 170 5.10 -29.54 -2.42
CA ARG A 170 6.06 -29.50 -3.52
C ARG A 170 5.43 -28.81 -4.71
N ALA A 171 6.12 -27.82 -5.25
CA ALA A 171 5.65 -27.04 -6.39
C ALA A 171 6.78 -26.80 -7.39
N LYS A 172 6.41 -26.63 -8.66
CA LYS A 172 7.37 -26.24 -9.71
C LYS A 172 7.90 -24.83 -9.50
N SER A 173 7.08 -23.95 -8.91
CA SER A 173 7.39 -22.55 -8.64
C SER A 173 6.73 -22.13 -7.33
N VAL A 174 7.38 -21.25 -6.57
CA VAL A 174 6.88 -20.68 -5.31
C VAL A 174 6.97 -19.16 -5.38
N VAL A 175 5.90 -18.47 -4.97
CA VAL A 175 5.87 -17.01 -4.86
C VAL A 175 5.87 -16.62 -3.38
N ILE A 176 6.82 -15.79 -2.97
CA ILE A 176 6.98 -15.31 -1.59
C ILE A 176 6.47 -13.87 -1.49
N THR A 177 5.36 -13.69 -0.77
CA THR A 177 4.68 -12.39 -0.54
C THR A 177 4.33 -12.20 0.94
N ALA A 178 5.24 -12.58 1.83
CA ALA A 178 5.01 -12.68 3.28
C ALA A 178 5.00 -11.32 4.04
N GLY A 179 4.91 -10.19 3.34
CA GLY A 179 4.80 -8.86 3.94
C GLY A 179 5.93 -8.59 4.96
N PRO A 180 5.62 -8.18 6.21
CA PRO A 180 6.61 -7.96 7.26
C PRO A 180 7.49 -9.17 7.60
N TRP A 181 7.02 -10.40 7.35
CA TRP A 181 7.77 -11.63 7.60
C TRP A 181 8.62 -12.08 6.41
N THR A 182 8.72 -11.29 5.33
CA THR A 182 9.45 -11.68 4.12
C THR A 182 10.87 -12.17 4.41
N ASN A 183 11.66 -11.43 5.20
CA ASN A 183 13.04 -11.85 5.51
C ASN A 183 13.09 -13.09 6.42
N ALA A 184 12.11 -13.30 7.30
CA ALA A 184 12.04 -14.53 8.10
C ALA A 184 11.81 -15.77 7.21
N VAL A 185 11.02 -15.62 6.13
CA VAL A 185 10.80 -16.67 5.13
C VAL A 185 12.01 -16.83 4.20
N LEU A 186 12.59 -15.74 3.70
CA LEU A 186 13.76 -15.77 2.80
C LEU A 186 15.05 -16.27 3.47
N ALA A 187 15.20 -16.07 4.78
CA ALA A 187 16.33 -16.62 5.53
C ALA A 187 16.45 -18.15 5.37
N ARG A 188 15.33 -18.85 5.10
CA ARG A 188 15.31 -20.29 4.83
C ARG A 188 16.01 -20.69 3.52
N THR A 189 16.21 -19.74 2.60
CA THR A 189 16.92 -19.93 1.33
C THR A 189 18.30 -19.26 1.32
N GLY A 190 18.72 -18.64 2.43
CA GLY A 190 19.98 -17.90 2.52
C GLY A 190 19.95 -16.50 1.91
N LEU A 191 18.78 -15.97 1.53
CA LEU A 191 18.62 -14.61 1.01
C LEU A 191 18.15 -13.66 2.12
N GLN A 192 18.75 -12.48 2.17
CA GLN A 192 18.31 -11.38 3.02
C GLN A 192 18.16 -10.12 2.16
N LEU A 193 16.98 -9.49 2.21
CA LEU A 193 16.73 -8.20 1.57
C LEU A 193 16.91 -7.05 2.58
N PRO A 194 17.27 -5.83 2.16
CA PRO A 194 17.38 -4.67 3.04
C PRO A 194 15.99 -4.12 3.42
N LEU A 195 15.18 -4.92 4.11
CA LEU A 195 13.82 -4.56 4.51
C LEU A 195 13.77 -4.09 5.95
N GLN A 196 13.13 -2.95 6.19
CA GLN A 196 12.83 -2.44 7.52
C GLN A 196 11.33 -2.51 7.78
N VAL A 197 10.93 -3.26 8.82
CA VAL A 197 9.55 -3.25 9.29
C VAL A 197 9.34 -2.09 10.25
N VAL A 198 8.28 -1.33 10.03
CA VAL A 198 7.87 -0.21 10.89
C VAL A 198 6.40 -0.36 11.29
N LYS A 199 6.06 0.01 12.53
CA LYS A 199 4.67 0.10 12.99
C LYS A 199 4.06 1.41 12.49
N ILE A 200 2.83 1.34 12.00
CA ILE A 200 2.05 2.51 11.59
C ILE A 200 0.85 2.66 12.50
N ASN A 201 0.70 3.82 13.15
CA ASN A 201 -0.53 4.16 13.89
C ASN A 201 -1.57 4.71 12.92
N VAL A 202 -2.70 4.01 12.81
CA VAL A 202 -3.84 4.43 11.99
C VAL A 202 -4.79 5.21 12.86
N CYS A 203 -4.79 6.53 12.71
CA CYS A 203 -5.50 7.45 13.60
C CYS A 203 -6.80 7.96 12.98
N TYR A 204 -7.86 7.94 13.78
CA TYR A 204 -9.18 8.45 13.42
C TYR A 204 -9.57 9.62 14.31
N TRP A 205 -10.04 10.70 13.70
CA TRP A 205 -10.22 12.00 14.32
C TRP A 205 -11.69 12.40 14.25
N LYS A 206 -12.26 12.73 15.41
CA LYS A 206 -13.69 13.01 15.53
C LYS A 206 -14.04 14.37 14.94
N GLU A 207 -15.06 14.39 14.11
CA GLU A 207 -15.68 15.62 13.63
C GLU A 207 -16.36 16.38 14.76
N LYS A 208 -16.14 17.69 14.82
CA LYS A 208 -16.89 18.60 15.72
C LYS A 208 -18.35 18.70 15.29
N VAL A 209 -18.59 18.75 13.98
CA VAL A 209 -19.92 18.73 13.36
C VAL A 209 -20.01 17.51 12.45
N PRO A 210 -20.88 16.52 12.76
CA PRO A 210 -21.01 15.32 11.94
C PRO A 210 -21.32 15.60 10.47
N GLY A 211 -20.61 14.91 9.59
CA GLY A 211 -20.75 15.03 8.16
C GLY A 211 -19.93 16.17 7.54
N THR A 212 -18.95 16.76 8.23
CA THR A 212 -18.14 17.87 7.69
C THR A 212 -17.19 17.39 6.59
N TYR A 213 -16.59 16.23 6.80
CA TYR A 213 -15.56 15.60 5.97
C TYR A 213 -16.02 14.21 5.49
N ASP A 214 -17.33 14.03 5.30
CA ASP A 214 -17.94 12.75 4.94
C ASP A 214 -17.79 12.45 3.44
N VAL A 215 -17.53 11.20 3.13
CA VAL A 215 -17.40 10.70 1.77
C VAL A 215 -18.66 10.93 0.91
N LYS A 216 -19.85 10.97 1.53
CA LYS A 216 -21.15 11.28 0.90
C LYS A 216 -21.31 12.77 0.58
N LYS A 217 -20.51 13.65 1.19
CA LYS A 217 -20.41 15.06 0.82
C LYS A 217 -19.22 15.35 -0.07
N HIS A 218 -18.68 14.31 -0.72
CA HIS A 218 -17.57 14.40 -1.67
C HIS A 218 -16.28 14.98 -1.08
N PHE A 219 -16.04 14.86 0.23
CA PHE A 219 -14.74 15.19 0.79
C PHE A 219 -13.67 14.22 0.23
N PRO A 220 -12.55 14.72 -0.31
CA PRO A 220 -11.60 13.87 -1.01
C PRO A 220 -10.68 13.10 -0.05
N CYS A 221 -10.02 12.07 -0.58
CA CYS A 221 -8.78 11.61 0.04
C CYS A 221 -7.74 12.73 -0.07
N PHE A 222 -6.71 12.72 0.78
CA PHE A 222 -5.62 13.68 0.63
C PHE A 222 -4.26 13.11 0.99
N ILE A 223 -3.22 13.74 0.42
CA ILE A 223 -1.82 13.56 0.79
C ILE A 223 -1.21 14.96 0.94
N LEU A 224 -0.47 15.15 2.03
CA LEU A 224 0.43 16.27 2.23
C LEU A 224 1.85 15.74 2.12
N THR A 225 2.65 16.27 1.20
CA THR A 225 4.01 15.78 0.94
C THR A 225 4.98 16.15 2.06
N GLU A 226 4.87 17.37 2.59
CA GLU A 226 5.66 17.85 3.72
C GLU A 226 4.96 19.06 4.36
N CYS A 227 5.33 19.37 5.60
CA CYS A 227 4.86 20.54 6.32
C CYS A 227 5.83 20.95 7.44
N GLU A 228 5.43 21.94 8.26
CA GLU A 228 6.25 22.42 9.37
C GLU A 228 6.51 21.33 10.42
N GLU A 229 5.60 20.38 10.59
CA GLU A 229 5.73 19.32 11.59
C GLU A 229 6.59 18.14 11.12
N THR A 230 6.76 17.95 9.81
CA THR A 230 7.43 16.77 9.25
C THR A 230 7.84 16.91 7.78
N LYS A 231 8.88 16.17 7.38
CA LYS A 231 9.29 15.96 5.99
C LYS A 231 8.72 14.68 5.36
N GLU A 232 7.99 13.89 6.14
CA GLU A 232 7.32 12.68 5.66
C GLU A 232 5.87 12.99 5.28
N HIS A 233 5.28 12.11 4.46
CA HIS A 233 3.91 12.31 3.99
C HIS A 233 2.91 12.16 5.14
N ILE A 234 1.86 12.97 5.13
CA ILE A 234 0.62 12.72 5.88
C ILE A 234 -0.47 12.39 4.87
N TYR A 235 -1.26 11.35 5.13
CA TYR A 235 -2.38 11.00 4.27
C TYR A 235 -3.68 10.95 5.06
N GLY A 236 -4.79 11.18 4.37
CA GLY A 236 -6.10 11.06 4.98
C GLY A 236 -7.19 10.60 4.03
N LEU A 237 -8.23 10.05 4.64
CA LEU A 237 -9.42 9.55 3.96
C LEU A 237 -10.65 10.14 4.66
N PRO A 238 -11.70 10.49 3.90
CA PRO A 238 -12.92 11.06 4.44
C PRO A 238 -13.57 10.13 5.47
N ALA A 239 -14.45 10.69 6.31
CA ALA A 239 -15.27 9.89 7.19
C ALA A 239 -16.11 8.89 6.37
N ASN A 240 -15.85 7.60 6.62
CA ASN A 240 -16.43 6.48 5.88
C ASN A 240 -16.41 5.19 6.72
N GLU A 241 -15.28 4.87 7.33
CA GLU A 241 -15.09 3.62 8.09
C GLU A 241 -15.84 3.64 9.43
N TYR A 242 -15.70 4.74 10.16
CA TYR A 242 -16.40 5.03 11.40
C TYR A 242 -17.25 6.29 11.20
N PRO A 243 -18.56 6.26 11.53
CA PRO A 243 -19.41 7.43 11.40
C PRO A 243 -18.84 8.63 12.17
N GLY A 244 -18.59 9.72 11.45
CA GLY A 244 -18.07 10.97 12.02
C GLY A 244 -16.59 10.94 12.43
N LEU A 245 -15.80 9.94 12.01
CA LEU A 245 -14.35 9.94 12.21
C LEU A 245 -13.59 9.97 10.88
N VAL A 246 -12.72 10.96 10.71
CA VAL A 246 -11.83 11.11 9.56
C VAL A 246 -10.54 10.35 9.83
N LYS A 247 -10.07 9.56 8.87
CA LYS A 247 -8.78 8.85 8.99
C LYS A 247 -7.67 9.80 8.56
N ILE A 248 -6.72 10.11 9.44
CA ILE A 248 -5.54 10.94 9.12
C ILE A 248 -4.33 10.30 9.78
N CYS A 249 -3.35 9.92 8.99
CA CYS A 249 -2.26 9.05 9.40
C CYS A 249 -0.91 9.59 8.90
N TYR A 250 0.13 9.32 9.68
CA TYR A 250 1.50 9.59 9.31
C TYR A 250 2.01 8.46 8.41
N HIS A 251 2.68 8.78 7.30
CA HIS A 251 3.16 7.79 6.32
C HIS A 251 4.52 7.18 6.70
N MET A 252 4.88 7.22 7.98
CA MET A 252 6.07 6.61 8.55
C MET A 252 5.75 6.12 9.96
N GLY A 253 6.72 5.45 10.59
CA GLY A 253 6.61 5.09 11.98
C GLY A 253 7.86 4.39 12.47
N SER A 254 7.79 3.93 13.72
CA SER A 254 8.97 3.43 14.43
C SER A 254 9.30 2.00 14.01
N PRO A 255 10.61 1.66 13.90
CA PRO A 255 11.04 0.28 13.71
C PRO A 255 10.36 -0.68 14.70
N THR A 256 9.93 -1.84 14.19
CA THR A 256 9.32 -2.87 15.02
C THR A 256 9.66 -4.26 14.51
N ASP A 257 9.73 -5.21 15.43
CA ASP A 257 9.58 -6.62 15.10
C ASP A 257 8.08 -6.88 14.81
N PRO A 258 7.72 -7.52 13.68
CA PRO A 258 6.32 -7.78 13.35
C PRO A 258 5.60 -8.69 14.36
N ASP A 259 6.31 -9.55 15.09
CA ASP A 259 5.73 -10.39 16.14
C ASP A 259 5.58 -9.65 17.49
N GLN A 260 6.18 -8.46 17.61
CA GLN A 260 6.11 -7.60 18.79
C GLN A 260 5.43 -6.25 18.52
N ARG A 261 4.79 -6.08 17.35
CA ARG A 261 4.13 -4.82 16.92
C ARG A 261 3.25 -4.21 18.01
N ASP A 262 2.43 -5.03 18.66
CA ASP A 262 1.45 -4.55 19.64
C ASP A 262 2.08 -4.15 20.98
N ARG A 263 3.36 -4.47 21.21
CA ARG A 263 4.15 -4.02 22.37
C ARG A 263 4.87 -2.69 22.13
N GLN A 264 4.94 -2.22 20.88
CA GLN A 264 5.57 -0.94 20.55
C GLN A 264 4.67 0.22 21.02
N THR A 265 5.21 1.09 21.87
CA THR A 265 4.47 2.18 22.54
C THR A 265 4.86 3.57 22.07
N ASP A 266 5.74 3.72 21.08
CA ASP A 266 6.07 5.02 20.49
C ASP A 266 4.81 5.69 19.89
N ARG A 267 4.68 6.99 20.16
CA ARG A 267 3.55 7.85 19.77
C ARG A 267 4.01 9.17 19.16
N SER A 268 5.30 9.31 18.85
CA SER A 268 5.87 10.52 18.25
C SER A 268 5.14 10.94 16.96
N ASP A 269 4.67 9.97 16.17
CA ASP A 269 3.84 10.19 14.99
C ASP A 269 2.47 10.80 15.33
N ILE A 270 1.82 10.35 16.41
CA ILE A 270 0.56 10.91 16.89
C ILE A 270 0.74 12.36 17.33
N ASP A 271 1.83 12.70 18.02
CA ASP A 271 2.10 14.08 18.46
C ASP A 271 2.32 15.04 17.28
N ILE A 272 2.95 14.56 16.19
CA ILE A 272 3.03 15.27 14.90
C ILE A 272 1.61 15.51 14.34
N LEU A 273 0.80 14.44 14.26
CA LEU A 273 -0.54 14.53 13.70
C LEU A 273 -1.47 15.43 14.53
N GLN A 274 -1.36 15.46 15.86
CA GLN A 274 -2.18 16.33 16.70
C GLN A 274 -1.96 17.81 16.39
N ARG A 275 -0.69 18.21 16.21
CA ARG A 275 -0.33 19.59 15.82
C ARG A 275 -0.85 19.91 14.42
N TYR A 276 -0.62 19.00 13.47
CA TYR A 276 -1.12 19.15 12.10
C TYR A 276 -2.65 19.27 12.04
N VAL A 277 -3.39 18.39 12.72
CA VAL A 277 -4.86 18.41 12.75
C VAL A 277 -5.39 19.68 13.41
N ALA A 278 -4.79 20.11 14.53
CA ALA A 278 -5.18 21.36 15.20
C ALA A 278 -5.06 22.59 14.29
N ARG A 279 -4.02 22.62 13.45
CA ARG A 279 -3.70 23.74 12.56
C ARG A 279 -4.50 23.70 11.25
N CYS A 280 -4.58 22.53 10.61
CA CYS A 280 -5.10 22.38 9.26
C CYS A 280 -6.57 21.93 9.19
N PHE A 281 -7.13 21.34 10.24
CA PHE A 281 -8.49 20.81 10.25
C PHE A 281 -9.31 21.37 11.42
N PRO A 282 -9.75 22.64 11.36
CA PRO A 282 -10.47 23.28 12.46
C PRO A 282 -11.79 22.60 12.82
N GLY A 283 -12.38 21.81 11.90
CA GLY A 283 -13.58 21.02 12.12
C GLY A 283 -13.34 19.68 12.85
N LEU A 284 -12.10 19.33 13.18
CA LEU A 284 -11.75 18.10 13.89
C LEU A 284 -11.36 18.38 15.35
N ILE A 285 -11.64 17.42 16.23
CA ILE A 285 -11.06 17.38 17.58
C ILE A 285 -9.60 16.91 17.43
N PRO A 286 -8.59 17.68 17.87
CA PRO A 286 -7.17 17.37 17.68
C PRO A 286 -6.65 16.34 18.70
N VAL A 287 -7.45 15.30 18.94
CA VAL A 287 -7.11 14.11 19.70
C VAL A 287 -7.69 12.90 18.95
N PRO A 288 -6.89 11.86 18.64
CA PRO A 288 -7.43 10.69 17.96
C PRO A 288 -8.47 10.00 18.84
N ALA A 289 -9.64 9.74 18.29
CA ALA A 289 -10.72 9.02 18.94
C ALA A 289 -10.50 7.50 18.90
N VAL A 290 -9.85 7.02 17.83
CA VAL A 290 -9.44 5.62 17.66
C VAL A 290 -8.02 5.59 17.10
N VAL A 291 -7.21 4.67 17.62
CA VAL A 291 -5.87 4.36 17.10
C VAL A 291 -5.80 2.86 16.86
N GLU A 292 -5.61 2.46 15.61
CA GLU A 292 -5.33 1.08 15.23
C GLU A 292 -3.85 0.92 14.86
N SER A 293 -3.35 -0.31 14.82
CA SER A 293 -1.95 -0.61 14.46
C SER A 293 -1.88 -1.37 13.13
N CYS A 294 -1.00 -0.93 12.24
CA CYS A 294 -0.63 -1.58 10.98
C CYS A 294 0.90 -1.67 10.88
N MET A 295 1.42 -2.21 9.78
CA MET A 295 2.86 -2.25 9.51
C MET A 295 3.17 -1.94 8.05
N TYR A 296 4.28 -1.26 7.83
CA TYR A 296 4.93 -1.20 6.52
C TYR A 296 6.21 -2.02 6.51
N THR A 297 6.61 -2.47 5.33
CA THR A 297 7.89 -3.12 5.08
C THR A 297 8.61 -2.29 4.02
N LEU A 298 9.53 -1.45 4.48
CA LEU A 298 10.23 -0.46 3.69
C LEU A 298 11.46 -1.07 3.03
N THR A 299 11.69 -0.75 1.76
CA THR A 299 13.03 -0.83 1.16
C THR A 299 13.76 0.50 1.35
N PRO A 300 15.09 0.57 1.17
CA PRO A 300 15.85 1.82 1.35
C PRO A 300 15.43 2.93 0.37
N ASP A 301 14.93 2.56 -0.81
CA ASP A 301 14.48 3.45 -1.88
C ASP A 301 12.95 3.60 -1.94
N CYS A 302 12.21 2.96 -1.03
CA CYS A 302 10.76 2.87 -1.02
C CYS A 302 10.15 2.34 -2.34
N HIS A 303 10.87 1.54 -3.12
CA HIS A 303 10.37 0.85 -4.30
C HIS A 303 10.13 -0.63 -4.05
N PHE A 304 9.18 -1.23 -4.78
CA PHE A 304 8.84 -2.64 -4.62
C PHE A 304 10.01 -3.56 -4.99
N VAL A 305 9.99 -4.78 -4.47
CA VAL A 305 10.82 -5.88 -4.97
C VAL A 305 9.92 -6.85 -5.70
N LEU A 306 10.10 -6.98 -7.01
CA LEU A 306 9.35 -7.87 -7.90
C LEU A 306 10.38 -8.58 -8.79
N ASP A 307 10.87 -9.73 -8.36
CA ASP A 307 11.99 -10.40 -9.03
C ASP A 307 12.05 -11.90 -8.71
N TYR A 308 12.94 -12.62 -9.40
CA TYR A 308 13.34 -13.97 -9.04
C TYR A 308 14.36 -13.95 -7.90
N HIS A 309 14.40 -15.05 -7.14
CA HIS A 309 15.51 -15.31 -6.24
C HIS A 309 16.82 -15.40 -7.05
N PRO A 310 17.90 -14.69 -6.66
CA PRO A 310 19.12 -14.59 -7.48
C PRO A 310 19.77 -15.93 -7.86
N SER A 311 19.63 -16.94 -7.01
CA SER A 311 20.15 -18.29 -7.24
C SER A 311 19.10 -19.32 -7.71
N HIS A 312 17.81 -18.98 -7.70
CA HIS A 312 16.72 -19.94 -7.90
C HIS A 312 15.56 -19.31 -8.72
N ASN A 313 15.56 -19.52 -10.03
CA ASN A 313 14.58 -18.93 -10.95
C ASN A 313 13.13 -19.46 -10.80
N ASN A 314 12.91 -20.47 -9.96
CA ASN A 314 11.59 -20.98 -9.61
C ASN A 314 11.10 -20.51 -8.23
N ILE A 315 11.78 -19.54 -7.63
CA ILE A 315 11.33 -18.81 -6.45
C ILE A 315 11.17 -17.35 -6.86
N VAL A 316 9.94 -16.85 -6.86
CA VAL A 316 9.59 -15.47 -7.20
C VAL A 316 9.30 -14.71 -5.91
N ILE A 317 9.70 -13.45 -5.85
CA ILE A 317 9.62 -12.62 -4.65
C ILE A 317 8.83 -11.35 -4.97
N GLY A 318 7.79 -11.11 -4.17
CA GLY A 318 7.03 -9.86 -4.13
C GLY A 318 7.09 -9.26 -2.73
N ALA A 319 7.90 -8.22 -2.52
CA ALA A 319 8.19 -7.69 -1.19
C ALA A 319 8.45 -6.18 -1.18
N GLY A 320 8.66 -5.62 0.02
CA GLY A 320 9.14 -4.25 0.14
C GLY A 320 8.15 -3.19 -0.35
N PHE A 321 6.85 -3.43 -0.17
CA PHE A 321 5.79 -2.58 -0.72
C PHE A 321 5.68 -1.18 -0.09
N SER A 322 6.54 -0.88 0.88
CA SER A 322 6.84 0.47 1.38
C SER A 322 5.61 1.33 1.67
N GLY A 323 4.55 0.71 2.20
CA GLY A 323 3.32 1.40 2.61
C GLY A 323 2.37 1.83 1.50
N HIS A 324 2.66 1.50 0.24
CA HIS A 324 1.83 1.96 -0.88
C HIS A 324 1.44 0.88 -1.89
N GLY A 325 1.71 -0.41 -1.63
CA GLY A 325 1.45 -1.52 -2.54
C GLY A 325 0.00 -1.98 -2.70
N PHE A 326 -0.90 -1.74 -1.73
CA PHE A 326 -2.26 -2.32 -1.77
C PHE A 326 -3.00 -2.01 -3.09
N LYS A 327 -2.95 -0.76 -3.52
CA LYS A 327 -3.59 -0.28 -4.76
C LYS A 327 -3.03 -0.90 -6.04
N PHE A 328 -1.85 -1.49 -6.00
CA PHE A 328 -1.20 -2.22 -7.08
C PHE A 328 -1.44 -3.73 -7.02
N GLY A 329 -2.18 -4.23 -6.03
CA GLY A 329 -2.40 -5.65 -5.79
C GLY A 329 -2.74 -6.46 -7.05
N PRO A 330 -3.70 -6.05 -7.89
CA PRO A 330 -4.07 -6.77 -9.11
C PRO A 330 -2.92 -6.84 -10.12
N ILE A 331 -2.26 -5.71 -10.43
CA ILE A 331 -1.14 -5.69 -11.39
C ILE A 331 0.08 -6.44 -10.84
N ILE A 332 0.40 -6.31 -9.56
CA ILE A 332 1.47 -7.09 -8.92
C ILE A 332 1.15 -8.58 -8.99
N GLY A 333 -0.09 -8.99 -8.70
CA GLY A 333 -0.52 -10.38 -8.82
C GLY A 333 -0.35 -10.94 -10.23
N LYS A 334 -0.68 -10.15 -11.25
CA LYS A 334 -0.43 -10.47 -12.66
C LYS A 334 1.06 -10.65 -12.95
N LEU A 335 1.89 -9.69 -12.56
CA LEU A 335 3.34 -9.72 -12.82
C LEU A 335 4.04 -10.88 -12.10
N LEU A 336 3.69 -11.14 -10.84
CA LEU A 336 4.23 -12.29 -10.09
C LEU A 336 3.76 -13.62 -10.70
N SER A 337 2.55 -13.68 -11.24
CA SER A 337 2.06 -14.85 -11.99
C SER A 337 2.87 -15.08 -13.26
N GLU A 338 3.11 -14.04 -14.06
CA GLU A 338 3.93 -14.10 -15.29
C GLU A 338 5.33 -14.62 -14.97
N LEU A 339 5.99 -14.04 -13.96
CA LEU A 339 7.29 -14.52 -13.48
C LEU A 339 7.23 -15.99 -13.04
N SER A 340 6.21 -16.39 -12.28
CA SER A 340 6.10 -17.76 -11.77
C SER A 340 5.93 -18.82 -12.87
N LEU A 341 5.42 -18.40 -14.04
CA LEU A 341 5.24 -19.22 -15.24
C LEU A 341 6.45 -19.17 -16.17
N GLY A 342 7.47 -18.36 -15.88
CA GLY A 342 8.62 -18.13 -16.76
C GLY A 342 8.27 -17.30 -18.00
N GLU A 343 7.18 -16.53 -17.94
CA GLU A 343 6.75 -15.64 -19.02
C GLU A 343 7.54 -14.32 -18.97
N VAL A 344 7.58 -13.62 -20.10
CA VAL A 344 8.13 -12.26 -20.14
C VAL A 344 7.14 -11.32 -19.44
N PRO A 345 7.55 -10.57 -18.41
CA PRO A 345 6.67 -9.64 -17.73
C PRO A 345 6.09 -8.61 -18.67
N SER A 346 4.81 -8.33 -18.50
CA SER A 346 4.07 -7.34 -19.29
C SER A 346 4.42 -5.88 -18.98
N TYR A 347 5.22 -5.64 -17.92
CA TYR A 347 5.74 -4.34 -17.53
C TYR A 347 7.24 -4.42 -17.34
N ASP A 348 7.94 -3.29 -17.54
CA ASP A 348 9.35 -3.19 -17.19
C ASP A 348 9.51 -3.27 -15.66
N LEU A 349 10.18 -4.34 -15.22
CA LEU A 349 10.49 -4.59 -13.82
C LEU A 349 11.89 -4.10 -13.42
N SER A 350 12.63 -3.44 -14.32
CA SER A 350 13.96 -2.91 -14.03
C SER A 350 14.04 -2.10 -12.72
N PRO A 351 13.05 -1.25 -12.36
CA PRO A 351 13.09 -0.49 -11.10
C PRO A 351 12.88 -1.36 -9.85
N PHE A 352 12.38 -2.59 -10.01
CA PHE A 352 11.96 -3.48 -8.92
C PHE A 352 12.88 -4.70 -8.72
N THR A 353 13.98 -4.78 -9.47
CA THR A 353 14.96 -5.87 -9.37
C THR A 353 15.69 -5.89 -8.03
N ILE A 354 16.00 -7.08 -7.51
CA ILE A 354 16.77 -7.23 -6.26
C ILE A 354 18.20 -6.70 -6.43
N GLY A 355 18.76 -6.84 -7.63
CA GLY A 355 20.12 -6.43 -7.97
C GLY A 355 20.42 -4.95 -7.74
N ARG A 356 19.40 -4.07 -7.72
CA ARG A 356 19.58 -2.63 -7.48
C ARG A 356 20.19 -2.31 -6.12
N PHE A 357 20.06 -3.20 -5.13
CA PHE A 357 20.66 -3.05 -3.80
C PHE A 357 22.08 -3.61 -3.69
N GLN A 358 22.55 -4.37 -4.68
CA GLN A 358 23.91 -4.94 -4.67
C GLN A 358 24.99 -3.91 -5.06
N ALA A 359 24.60 -2.81 -5.70
CA ALA A 359 25.52 -1.72 -6.04
C ALA A 359 25.87 -0.84 -4.81
N THR A 360 25.03 -0.84 -3.77
CA THR A 360 25.15 0.05 -2.60
C THR A 360 26.06 -0.48 -1.49
N SER A 361 26.45 -1.77 -1.54
CA SER A 361 27.29 -2.41 -0.51
C SER A 361 28.81 -2.27 -0.73
N LYS A 362 29.25 -1.57 -1.79
CA LYS A 362 30.69 -1.34 -2.06
C LYS A 362 31.27 -0.05 -1.49
N SER A 363 30.49 0.75 -0.75
CA SER A 363 30.95 2.08 -0.26
C SER A 363 31.15 2.20 1.26
N SER A 364 31.30 1.08 1.97
CA SER A 364 31.53 1.10 3.42
C SER A 364 32.56 0.05 3.85
N LEU A 365 33.77 0.17 3.31
CA LEU A 365 34.99 -0.41 3.87
C LEU A 365 36.09 0.64 3.87
#